data_AF-U3JXI8-F1
#
_entry.id   AF-U3JXI8-F1
#
_cell.length_a   1.000
_cell.length_b   1.000
_cell.length_c   1.000
_cell.angle_alpha   90.00
_cell.angle_beta   90.00
_cell.angle_gamma   90.00
#
_symmetry.space_group_name_H-M   'P 1'
#
loop_
_entity.id
_entity.type
_entity.pdbx_description
1 polymer ?
#
loop_
_entity_poly.entity_id
_entity_poly.type
_entity_poly.pdbx_seq_one_letter_code
_entity_poly.pdbx_strand_id
1 'polypeptide(L)'
;MNRGGGARWGSPAMVACARCGAGPKAPRSGGGGGGGGGGGGGGGGGGGGGGGGGGGGGGSRRFGWLLPARPAWALQELPSLLVPLGLAACGGAVAAARPNRVLLGCFVLHYAHRALIFPLLIRAGKPTPFFTFVLALLFCVFNGYLQGRSLTAYAAYPPGWLGDSRFITGFLGWLIGMAINIHSDHILRNLRKPGETGYKIPRGGMFEYVSGANFFGEILEWFGFALACCTIESLAFALCSLFILGSRARQHHKWYLEKFEDYPKDRKIVIPFLY
;
A
#
# COMPACT_ATOMS: atom_id res chain seq x y z
N MET A 1 25.80 -4.01 -44.96
CA MET A 1 25.61 -2.59 -44.60
C MET A 1 24.16 -2.42 -44.15
N ASN A 2 23.80 -2.19 -42.87
CA ASN A 2 23.80 -0.91 -42.11
C ASN A 2 23.14 0.22 -42.94
N ARG A 3 22.17 1.07 -42.53
CA ARG A 3 21.45 1.51 -41.29
C ARG A 3 20.07 2.05 -41.79
N GLY A 4 19.05 2.42 -41.02
CA GLY A 4 18.89 2.73 -39.59
C GLY A 4 17.41 2.66 -39.20
N GLY A 5 17.00 2.80 -37.94
CA GLY A 5 17.64 3.53 -36.86
C GLY A 5 16.66 4.57 -36.30
N GLY A 6 15.49 4.13 -35.82
CA GLY A 6 14.52 4.95 -35.10
C GLY A 6 14.49 4.55 -33.63
N ALA A 7 15.16 5.33 -32.79
CA ALA A 7 15.30 5.11 -31.35
C ALA A 7 13.96 5.30 -30.61
N ARG A 8 13.50 4.26 -29.89
CA ARG A 8 12.41 4.35 -28.91
C ARG A 8 13.03 4.18 -27.52
N TRP A 9 13.30 5.30 -26.85
CA TRP A 9 13.81 5.37 -25.48
C TRP A 9 12.80 4.78 -24.50
N GLY A 10 13.30 4.01 -23.54
CA GLY A 10 12.51 3.13 -22.67
C GLY A 10 12.24 3.64 -21.26
N SER A 11 11.39 2.88 -20.56
CA SER A 11 11.34 2.74 -19.10
C SER A 11 10.48 1.51 -18.75
N PRO A 12 11.07 0.43 -18.22
CA PRO A 12 10.38 -0.84 -17.97
C PRO A 12 9.92 -0.95 -16.51
N ALA A 13 8.62 -0.82 -16.24
CA ALA A 13 8.04 -1.13 -14.93
C ALA A 13 6.54 -1.50 -15.05
N MET A 14 6.25 -2.57 -15.79
CA MET A 14 4.91 -3.17 -15.86
C MET A 14 5.05 -4.69 -15.98
N VAL A 15 5.20 -5.42 -14.87
CA VAL A 15 5.09 -6.89 -14.87
C VAL A 15 4.47 -7.36 -13.55
N ALA A 16 3.21 -7.82 -13.61
CA ALA A 16 2.74 -9.08 -13.02
C ALA A 16 1.20 -9.15 -13.08
N CYS A 17 0.64 -9.40 -14.27
CA CYS A 17 -0.75 -9.82 -14.39
C CYS A 17 -0.90 -10.73 -15.62
N ALA A 18 -0.69 -12.03 -15.44
CA ALA A 18 -1.37 -13.11 -16.18
C ALA A 18 -0.74 -14.47 -15.83
N ARG A 19 -1.50 -15.33 -15.13
CA ARG A 19 -1.73 -16.74 -15.51
C ARG A 19 -2.43 -17.53 -14.39
N CYS A 20 -3.75 -17.60 -14.50
CA CYS A 20 -4.56 -18.83 -14.41
C CYS A 20 -5.71 -18.53 -15.40
N GLY A 21 -5.78 -19.13 -16.59
CA GLY A 21 -5.72 -20.56 -16.83
C GLY A 21 -7.16 -21.06 -16.81
N ALA A 22 -7.84 -20.91 -17.95
CA ALA A 22 -9.07 -21.63 -18.25
C ALA A 22 -8.84 -23.13 -17.97
N GLY A 23 -9.73 -23.75 -17.19
CA GLY A 23 -9.69 -25.20 -16.96
C GLY A 23 -10.01 -25.94 -18.27
N PRO A 24 -9.26 -27.01 -18.62
CA PRO A 24 -9.54 -27.79 -19.80
C PRO A 24 -10.66 -28.81 -19.57
N LYS A 25 -11.46 -29.03 -20.61
CA LYS A 25 -12.24 -30.26 -20.81
C LYS A 25 -11.29 -31.47 -20.90
N ALA A 26 -11.78 -32.64 -20.50
CA ALA A 26 -11.08 -33.93 -20.37
C ALA A 26 -10.36 -34.43 -21.67
N PRO A 27 -9.52 -35.49 -21.62
CA PRO A 27 -8.17 -35.48 -22.18
C PRO A 27 -8.04 -36.08 -23.60
N ARG A 28 -6.99 -35.64 -24.32
CA ARG A 28 -6.27 -36.45 -25.32
C ARG A 28 -4.76 -36.18 -25.26
N SER A 29 -4.01 -37.25 -25.50
CA SER A 29 -2.56 -37.48 -25.36
C SER A 29 -1.63 -36.58 -26.18
N GLY A 30 -0.40 -36.36 -25.68
CA GLY A 30 0.80 -36.25 -26.52
C GLY A 30 1.79 -35.12 -26.19
N GLY A 31 2.97 -35.51 -25.66
CA GLY A 31 4.30 -35.06 -26.12
C GLY A 31 4.81 -33.62 -25.88
N GLY A 32 5.82 -33.51 -24.99
CA GLY A 32 7.14 -32.93 -25.34
C GLY A 32 7.41 -31.42 -25.19
N GLY A 33 8.45 -31.08 -24.40
CA GLY A 33 9.48 -30.10 -24.81
C GLY A 33 9.50 -28.69 -24.18
N GLY A 34 10.41 -28.49 -23.21
CA GLY A 34 11.46 -27.43 -23.20
C GLY A 34 11.12 -25.92 -23.12
N GLY A 35 11.80 -25.21 -22.21
CA GLY A 35 12.14 -23.78 -22.36
C GLY A 35 11.91 -22.91 -21.12
N GLY A 36 12.91 -22.80 -20.25
CA GLY A 36 12.92 -21.89 -19.11
C GLY A 36 13.52 -20.52 -19.47
N GLY A 37 12.88 -19.45 -19.01
CA GLY A 37 13.40 -18.09 -19.02
C GLY A 37 12.90 -17.37 -17.77
N GLY A 38 13.81 -17.13 -16.81
CA GLY A 38 13.52 -16.51 -15.53
C GLY A 38 13.75 -14.99 -15.55
N GLY A 39 12.91 -14.26 -14.81
CA GLY A 39 13.09 -12.83 -14.54
C GLY A 39 12.10 -12.37 -13.48
N GLY A 40 12.62 -11.94 -12.33
CA GLY A 40 11.88 -11.60 -11.10
C GLY A 40 11.17 -10.24 -11.09
N GLY A 41 10.39 -9.99 -10.03
CA GLY A 41 9.59 -8.78 -9.86
C GLY A 41 9.40 -8.38 -8.39
N GLY A 42 9.49 -7.07 -8.13
CA GLY A 42 9.52 -6.41 -6.83
C GLY A 42 8.16 -6.12 -6.18
N GLY A 43 8.16 -5.99 -4.86
CA GLY A 43 7.00 -5.80 -3.99
C GLY A 43 6.92 -4.39 -3.39
N GLY A 44 5.74 -3.76 -3.55
CA GLY A 44 5.30 -2.58 -2.83
C GLY A 44 4.42 -2.97 -1.64
N GLY A 45 4.84 -2.58 -0.43
CA GLY A 45 4.16 -2.82 0.84
C GLY A 45 3.02 -1.83 1.06
N GLY A 46 1.82 -2.19 0.61
CA GLY A 46 0.58 -1.52 1.00
C GLY A 46 -0.24 -2.45 1.89
N GLY A 47 -0.42 -2.14 3.16
CA GLY A 47 -1.09 -3.03 4.11
C GLY A 47 -2.59 -2.90 4.12
N GLY A 48 -3.21 -3.46 3.09
CA GLY A 48 -4.59 -3.90 3.19
C GLY A 48 -4.60 -5.41 3.27
N GLY A 49 -5.05 -5.95 4.39
CA GLY A 49 -5.36 -7.37 4.57
C GLY A 49 -6.60 -7.80 3.79
N GLY A 50 -6.71 -7.38 2.52
CA GLY A 50 -7.61 -7.97 1.54
C GLY A 50 -6.89 -9.12 0.86
N GLY A 51 -7.34 -10.34 1.09
CA GLY A 51 -6.76 -11.51 0.45
C GLY A 51 -7.18 -11.59 -1.02
N GLY A 52 -6.25 -11.36 -1.93
CA GLY A 52 -6.30 -11.91 -3.28
C GLY A 52 -5.98 -13.40 -3.27
N GLY A 53 -6.77 -14.19 -4.02
CA GLY A 53 -6.69 -15.66 -4.13
C GLY A 53 -5.42 -16.21 -4.81
N GLY A 54 -5.22 -17.51 -4.98
CA GLY A 54 -6.17 -18.64 -4.92
C GLY A 54 -5.69 -19.80 -4.05
N GLY A 55 -6.57 -20.80 -3.91
CA GLY A 55 -6.32 -22.03 -3.16
C GLY A 55 -5.91 -23.18 -4.07
N GLY A 56 -5.16 -24.12 -3.51
CA GLY A 56 -4.83 -25.41 -4.11
C GLY A 56 -3.34 -25.75 -4.05
N GLY A 57 -2.97 -26.58 -3.07
CA GLY A 57 -1.86 -27.53 -3.13
C GLY A 57 -0.47 -27.02 -3.49
N GLY A 58 0.42 -26.97 -2.50
CA GLY A 58 1.87 -26.92 -2.74
C GLY A 58 2.36 -25.57 -3.23
N GLY A 59 2.52 -24.61 -2.30
CA GLY A 59 3.38 -23.47 -2.54
C GLY A 59 4.78 -24.01 -2.89
N SER A 60 5.10 -24.01 -4.18
CA SER A 60 6.42 -24.43 -4.65
C SER A 60 7.47 -23.63 -3.86
N ARG A 61 8.45 -24.32 -3.28
CA ARG A 61 9.62 -23.76 -2.59
C ARG A 61 10.54 -22.97 -3.53
N ARG A 62 10.00 -22.28 -4.55
CA ARG A 62 10.78 -21.64 -5.60
C ARG A 62 11.19 -20.21 -5.26
N PHE A 63 10.57 -19.55 -4.27
CA PHE A 63 10.86 -18.14 -3.94
C PHE A 63 10.85 -17.82 -2.43
N GLY A 64 11.65 -18.56 -1.65
CA GLY A 64 12.16 -18.07 -0.36
C GLY A 64 11.38 -18.45 0.91
N TRP A 65 11.94 -18.04 2.04
CA TRP A 65 11.42 -18.29 3.39
C TRP A 65 10.15 -17.47 3.65
N LEU A 66 9.26 -18.00 4.49
CA LEU A 66 8.00 -17.35 4.86
C LEU A 66 8.10 -16.83 6.30
N LEU A 67 7.72 -15.58 6.52
CA LEU A 67 7.69 -14.97 7.85
C LEU A 67 6.26 -14.97 8.42
N PRO A 68 6.09 -15.13 9.74
CA PRO A 68 4.79 -14.93 10.36
C PRO A 68 4.28 -13.50 10.11
N ALA A 69 3.00 -13.36 9.76
CA ALA A 69 2.44 -12.10 9.28
C ALA A 69 2.59 -10.95 10.28
N ARG A 70 2.31 -11.17 11.56
CA ARG A 70 2.37 -10.14 12.61
C ARG A 70 3.75 -9.49 12.76
N PRO A 71 4.84 -10.25 13.04
CA PRO A 71 6.17 -9.66 13.15
C PRO A 71 6.66 -9.08 11.81
N ALA A 72 6.33 -9.69 10.67
CA ALA A 72 6.68 -9.12 9.37
C ALA A 72 6.05 -7.73 9.16
N TRP A 73 4.76 -7.57 9.47
CA TRP A 73 4.06 -6.29 9.39
C TRP A 73 4.60 -5.26 10.38
N ALA A 74 4.83 -5.64 11.64
CA ALA A 74 5.38 -4.72 12.63
C ALA A 74 6.78 -4.23 12.22
N LEU A 75 7.67 -5.16 11.84
CA LEU A 75 9.07 -4.85 11.56
C LEU A 75 9.27 -4.10 10.25
N GLN A 76 8.47 -4.36 9.21
CA GLN A 76 8.66 -3.68 7.92
C GLN A 76 8.29 -2.19 8.00
N GLU A 77 7.29 -1.82 8.80
CA GLU A 77 6.78 -0.44 8.91
C GLU A 77 7.53 0.38 9.96
N LEU A 78 8.17 -0.29 10.93
CA LEU A 78 8.85 0.34 12.07
C LEU A 78 9.91 1.40 11.68
N PRO A 79 10.70 1.25 10.61
CA PRO A 79 11.65 2.29 10.21
C PRO A 79 11.00 3.63 9.87
N SER A 80 9.81 3.63 9.26
CA SER A 80 9.07 4.86 8.98
C SER A 80 8.50 5.53 10.24
N LEU A 81 8.51 4.84 11.39
CA LEU A 81 8.26 5.45 12.69
C LEU A 81 9.54 5.96 13.35
N LEU A 82 10.57 5.10 13.44
CA LEU A 82 11.76 5.37 14.25
C LEU A 82 12.73 6.35 13.58
N VAL A 83 12.90 6.29 12.26
CA VAL A 83 13.84 7.16 11.55
C VAL A 83 13.43 8.64 11.64
N PRO A 84 12.17 9.04 11.35
CA PRO A 84 11.76 10.43 11.54
C PRO A 84 11.86 10.92 12.98
N LEU A 85 11.54 10.06 13.96
CA LEU A 85 11.69 10.39 15.39
C LEU A 85 13.14 10.64 15.79
N GLY A 86 14.07 9.79 15.34
CA GLY A 86 15.51 9.97 15.56
C GLY A 86 16.02 11.25 14.90
N LEU A 87 15.61 11.53 13.66
CA LEU A 87 15.97 12.76 12.95
C LEU A 87 15.40 14.01 13.63
N ALA A 88 14.23 13.93 14.25
CA ALA A 88 13.63 15.03 14.99
C ALA A 88 14.33 15.29 16.32
N ALA A 89 14.77 14.24 17.02
CA ALA A 89 15.53 14.36 18.26
C ALA A 89 16.89 15.03 18.02
N CYS A 90 17.50 14.81 16.85
CA CYS A 90 18.75 15.44 16.44
C CYS A 90 18.54 16.71 15.58
N GLY A 91 17.29 17.18 15.45
CA GLY A 91 16.92 18.26 14.55
C GLY A 91 17.23 19.66 15.11
N GLY A 92 17.52 20.60 14.21
CA GLY A 92 17.77 22.01 14.54
C GLY A 92 16.50 22.87 14.57
N ALA A 93 16.66 24.18 14.32
CA ALA A 93 15.56 25.14 14.36
C ALA A 93 14.38 24.79 13.42
N VAL A 94 14.67 24.17 12.27
CA VAL A 94 13.64 23.72 11.31
C VAL A 94 12.74 22.65 11.93
N ALA A 95 13.32 21.64 12.59
CA ALA A 95 12.54 20.61 13.28
C ALA A 95 11.73 21.17 14.45
N ALA A 96 12.22 22.24 15.10
CA ALA A 96 11.52 22.89 16.20
C ALA A 96 10.34 23.77 15.75
N ALA A 97 10.29 24.16 14.47
CA ALA A 97 9.23 25.01 13.94
C ALA A 97 7.85 24.33 14.05
N ARG A 98 6.83 25.10 14.45
CA ARG A 98 5.48 24.59 14.73
C ARG A 98 4.86 23.83 13.54
N PRO A 99 4.89 24.33 12.30
CA PRO A 99 4.36 23.59 11.14
C PRO A 99 5.02 22.23 10.95
N ASN A 100 6.36 22.19 11.02
CA ASN A 100 7.15 20.98 10.86
C ASN A 100 6.81 19.94 11.93
N ARG A 101 6.66 20.36 13.19
CA ARG A 101 6.26 19.47 14.29
C ARG A 101 4.88 18.86 14.08
N VAL A 102 3.92 19.65 13.60
CA VAL A 102 2.56 19.15 13.34
C VAL A 102 2.56 18.15 12.18
N LEU A 103 3.20 18.49 11.06
CA LEU A 103 3.30 17.61 9.89
C LEU A 103 4.06 16.32 10.22
N LEU A 104 5.20 16.42 10.91
CA LEU A 104 5.93 15.26 11.38
C LEU A 104 5.08 14.43 12.35
N GLY A 105 4.32 15.08 13.22
CA GLY A 105 3.35 14.42 14.11
C GLY A 105 2.29 13.63 13.35
N CYS A 106 1.78 14.14 12.23
CA CYS A 106 0.84 13.41 11.36
C CYS A 106 1.49 12.14 10.80
N PHE A 107 2.69 12.25 10.25
CA PHE A 107 3.44 11.11 9.71
C PHE A 107 3.72 10.05 10.79
N VAL A 108 4.21 10.49 11.95
CA VAL A 108 4.50 9.63 13.10
C VAL A 108 3.21 8.98 13.62
N LEU A 109 2.08 9.69 13.68
CA LEU A 109 0.82 9.13 14.17
C LEU A 109 0.31 8.02 13.26
N HIS A 110 0.38 8.21 11.94
CA HIS A 110 0.06 7.18 10.96
C HIS A 110 0.92 5.92 11.20
N TYR A 111 2.24 6.07 11.24
CA TYR A 111 3.15 4.93 11.38
C TYR A 111 3.13 4.31 12.78
N ALA A 112 2.79 5.06 13.83
CA ALA A 112 2.53 4.51 15.16
C ALA A 112 1.32 3.57 15.13
N HIS A 113 0.22 3.99 14.49
CA HIS A 113 -0.92 3.12 14.28
C HIS A 113 -0.55 1.89 13.43
N ARG A 114 0.17 2.07 12.32
CA ARG A 114 0.49 1.00 11.36
C ARG A 114 1.54 0.00 11.84
N ALA A 115 2.57 0.45 12.54
CA ALA A 115 3.66 -0.41 13.01
C ALA A 115 3.37 -1.05 14.37
N LEU A 116 2.63 -0.35 15.26
CA LEU A 116 2.42 -0.81 16.64
C LEU A 116 1.02 -1.36 16.88
N ILE A 117 -0.02 -0.68 16.38
CA ILE A 117 -1.41 -1.04 16.69
C ILE A 117 -1.93 -2.08 15.70
N PHE A 118 -1.83 -1.81 14.40
CA PHE A 118 -2.38 -2.66 13.34
C PHE A 118 -1.88 -4.12 13.40
N PRO A 119 -0.58 -4.43 13.63
CA PRO A 119 -0.10 -5.81 13.62
C PRO A 119 -0.64 -6.62 14.81
N LEU A 120 -0.80 -6.00 15.98
CA LEU A 120 -1.42 -6.63 17.16
C LEU A 120 -2.88 -7.03 16.88
N LEU A 121 -3.51 -6.25 16.01
CA LEU A 121 -4.91 -6.35 15.65
C LEU A 121 -5.20 -7.35 14.51
N ILE A 122 -4.18 -7.90 13.85
CA ILE A 122 -4.31 -8.95 12.83
C ILE A 122 -4.75 -10.27 13.48
N ARG A 123 -5.88 -10.84 13.04
CA ARG A 123 -6.43 -12.10 13.59
C ARG A 123 -5.90 -13.37 12.91
N ALA A 124 -5.78 -13.36 11.57
CA ALA A 124 -5.28 -14.49 10.79
C ALA A 124 -4.66 -13.99 9.48
N GLY A 125 -3.34 -13.83 9.46
CA GLY A 125 -2.58 -13.40 8.28
C GLY A 125 -1.89 -14.59 7.61
N LYS A 126 -1.95 -14.66 6.28
CA LYS A 126 -1.10 -15.58 5.53
C LYS A 126 0.37 -15.20 5.76
N PRO A 127 1.30 -16.17 5.81
CA PRO A 127 2.72 -15.87 5.92
C PRO A 127 3.19 -14.94 4.80
N THR A 128 4.06 -13.99 5.14
CA THR A 128 4.59 -13.01 4.19
C THR A 128 5.85 -13.56 3.53
N PRO A 129 5.98 -13.51 2.19
CA PRO A 129 7.23 -13.88 1.52
C PRO A 129 8.40 -12.99 1.93
N PHE A 130 9.55 -13.58 2.28
CA PHE A 130 10.72 -12.86 2.78
C PHE A 130 11.17 -11.71 1.86
N PHE A 131 11.22 -11.94 0.55
CA PHE A 131 11.63 -10.90 -0.40
C PHE A 131 10.70 -9.68 -0.39
N THR A 132 9.38 -9.90 -0.29
CA THR A 132 8.40 -8.81 -0.19
C THR A 132 8.55 -8.03 1.11
N PHE A 133 8.88 -8.71 2.20
CA PHE A 133 9.18 -8.08 3.49
C PHE A 133 10.43 -7.20 3.40
N VAL A 134 11.53 -7.68 2.83
CA VAL A 134 12.77 -6.90 2.69
C VAL A 134 12.55 -5.66 1.84
N LEU A 135 11.82 -5.76 0.73
CA LEU A 135 11.52 -4.59 -0.10
C LEU A 135 10.65 -3.56 0.62
N ALA A 136 9.64 -4.01 1.37
CA ALA A 136 8.82 -3.12 2.19
C ALA A 136 9.64 -2.44 3.30
N LEU A 137 10.54 -3.19 3.95
CA LEU A 137 11.46 -2.66 4.96
C LEU A 137 12.37 -1.57 4.38
N LEU A 138 13.02 -1.85 3.24
CA LEU A 138 13.89 -0.88 2.56
C LEU A 138 13.11 0.37 2.15
N PHE A 139 11.92 0.19 1.57
CA PHE A 139 11.04 1.31 1.24
C PHE A 139 10.71 2.15 2.47
N CYS A 140 10.36 1.55 3.60
CA CYS A 140 10.04 2.28 4.83
C CYS A 140 11.25 3.00 5.44
N VAL A 141 12.46 2.44 5.30
CA VAL A 141 13.71 3.12 5.69
C VAL A 141 13.90 4.37 4.82
N PHE A 142 13.87 4.21 3.49
CA PHE A 142 14.08 5.32 2.56
C PHE A 142 13.00 6.39 2.67
N ASN A 143 11.72 6.01 2.67
CA ASN A 143 10.61 6.95 2.79
C ASN A 143 10.62 7.66 4.15
N GLY A 144 10.82 6.91 5.25
CA GLY A 144 10.97 7.49 6.58
C GLY A 144 12.11 8.50 6.65
N TYR A 145 13.26 8.19 6.05
CA TYR A 145 14.38 9.12 5.95
C TYR A 145 14.03 10.36 5.11
N LEU A 146 13.44 10.20 3.92
CA LEU A 146 13.12 11.32 3.04
C LEU A 146 12.12 12.29 3.69
N GLN A 147 11.00 11.77 4.22
CA GLN A 147 9.99 12.61 4.87
C GLN A 147 10.54 13.25 6.15
N GLY A 148 11.22 12.45 6.97
CA GLY A 148 11.83 12.92 8.20
C GLY A 148 12.86 14.02 7.93
N ARG A 149 13.80 13.79 7.01
CA ARG A 149 14.89 14.73 6.73
C ARG A 149 14.42 16.00 6.02
N SER A 150 13.40 15.89 5.16
CA SER A 150 12.72 17.04 4.55
C SER A 150 12.13 17.92 5.66
N LEU A 151 11.30 17.35 6.55
CA LEU A 151 10.63 18.11 7.60
C LEU A 151 11.54 18.57 8.75
N THR A 152 12.64 17.89 9.04
CA THR A 152 13.50 18.26 10.18
C THR A 152 14.61 19.25 9.81
N ALA A 153 14.95 19.39 8.53
CA ALA A 153 16.07 20.26 8.16
C ALA A 153 16.03 20.92 6.77
N TYR A 154 15.01 20.71 5.93
CA TYR A 154 14.91 21.41 4.64
C TYR A 154 13.62 22.21 4.45
N ALA A 155 12.47 21.69 4.87
CA ALA A 155 11.17 22.32 4.66
C ALA A 155 11.03 23.57 5.55
N ALA A 156 11.09 24.75 4.94
CA ALA A 156 10.85 26.02 5.60
C ALA A 156 9.46 26.54 5.20
N TYR A 157 8.64 26.86 6.21
CA TYR A 157 7.28 27.35 6.01
C TYR A 157 7.18 28.84 6.39
N PRO A 158 6.40 29.64 5.65
CA PRO A 158 6.19 31.04 5.99
C PRO A 158 5.42 31.19 7.32
N PRO A 159 5.56 32.33 8.01
CA PRO A 159 4.75 32.63 9.20
C PRO A 159 3.25 32.48 8.89
N GLY A 160 2.52 31.83 9.79
CA GLY A 160 1.08 31.61 9.61
C GLY A 160 0.71 30.42 8.71
N TRP A 161 1.66 29.57 8.29
CA TRP A 161 1.38 28.39 7.44
C TRP A 161 0.23 27.51 7.94
N LEU A 162 0.09 27.34 9.26
CA LEU A 162 -1.00 26.55 9.85
C LEU A 162 -2.41 27.12 9.54
N GLY A 163 -2.51 28.41 9.21
CA GLY A 163 -3.74 29.06 8.76
C GLY A 163 -3.87 29.13 7.23
N ASP A 164 -2.87 28.67 6.47
CA ASP A 164 -2.92 28.65 5.01
C ASP A 164 -3.95 27.62 4.53
N SER A 165 -4.71 27.99 3.50
CA SER A 165 -5.73 27.10 2.91
C SER A 165 -5.17 25.75 2.48
N ARG A 166 -3.93 25.67 1.98
CA ARG A 166 -3.25 24.43 1.58
C ARG A 166 -2.99 23.54 2.78
N PHE A 167 -2.52 24.12 3.89
CA PHE A 167 -2.31 23.37 5.12
C PHE A 167 -3.62 22.85 5.67
N ILE A 168 -4.65 23.69 5.78
CA ILE A 168 -5.95 23.30 6.35
C ILE A 168 -6.61 22.21 5.50
N THR A 169 -6.70 22.41 4.19
CA THR A 169 -7.30 21.44 3.27
C THR A 169 -6.51 20.13 3.24
N GLY A 170 -5.17 20.21 3.21
CA GLY A 170 -4.31 19.05 3.26
C GLY A 170 -4.42 18.27 4.57
N PHE A 171 -4.43 18.96 5.71
CA PHE A 171 -4.59 18.36 7.04
C PHE A 171 -5.96 17.70 7.21
N LEU A 172 -7.04 18.34 6.74
CA LEU A 172 -8.36 17.73 6.74
C LEU A 172 -8.43 16.50 5.84
N GLY A 173 -7.83 16.56 4.65
CA GLY A 173 -7.69 15.41 3.75
C GLY A 173 -6.93 14.26 4.40
N TRP A 174 -5.83 14.57 5.09
CA TRP A 174 -5.05 13.60 5.88
C TRP A 174 -5.90 12.95 6.96
N LEU A 175 -6.60 13.74 7.78
CA LEU A 175 -7.43 13.25 8.88
C LEU A 175 -8.60 12.37 8.39
N ILE A 176 -9.30 12.80 7.34
CA ILE A 176 -10.40 12.05 6.73
C ILE A 176 -9.88 10.74 6.11
N GLY A 177 -8.75 10.80 5.40
CA GLY A 177 -8.12 9.63 4.81
C GLY A 177 -7.74 8.58 5.86
N MET A 178 -7.09 9.01 6.95
CA MET A 178 -6.73 8.13 8.06
C MET A 178 -7.97 7.51 8.72
N ALA A 179 -9.02 8.30 8.95
CA ALA A 179 -10.28 7.80 9.52
C ALA A 179 -10.93 6.72 8.63
N ILE A 180 -10.99 6.95 7.31
CA ILE A 180 -11.51 5.98 6.35
C ILE A 180 -10.65 4.70 6.33
N ASN A 181 -9.33 4.85 6.35
CA ASN A 181 -8.39 3.71 6.35
C ASN A 181 -8.62 2.82 7.58
N ILE A 182 -8.61 3.42 8.78
CA ILE A 182 -8.78 2.70 10.05
C ILE A 182 -10.17 2.05 10.13
N HIS A 183 -11.22 2.78 9.75
CA HIS A 183 -12.58 2.25 9.74
C HIS A 183 -12.73 1.06 8.78
N SER A 184 -12.15 1.18 7.58
CA SER A 184 -12.20 0.11 6.58
C SER A 184 -11.41 -1.13 7.02
N ASP A 185 -10.23 -0.94 7.61
CA ASP A 185 -9.44 -2.04 8.17
C ASP A 185 -10.16 -2.71 9.36
N HIS A 186 -10.88 -1.94 10.18
CA HIS A 186 -11.74 -2.48 11.22
C HIS A 186 -12.85 -3.37 10.65
N ILE A 187 -13.53 -2.95 9.58
CA ILE A 187 -14.52 -3.78 8.89
C ILE A 187 -13.87 -5.07 8.38
N LEU A 188 -12.75 -4.98 7.64
CA LEU A 188 -12.06 -6.13 7.06
C LEU A 188 -11.65 -7.17 8.11
N ARG A 189 -11.18 -6.71 9.27
CA ARG A 189 -10.76 -7.57 10.38
C ARG A 189 -11.92 -8.26 11.09
N ASN A 190 -13.10 -7.66 11.05
CA ASN A 190 -14.32 -8.19 11.66
C ASN A 190 -15.25 -8.90 10.67
N LEU A 191 -14.86 -9.06 9.41
CA LEU A 191 -15.61 -9.87 8.44
C LEU A 191 -15.79 -11.31 8.90
N ARG A 192 -14.84 -11.83 9.69
CA ARG A 192 -14.81 -13.21 10.15
C ARG A 192 -14.84 -13.29 11.67
N LYS A 193 -15.68 -14.19 12.18
CA LYS A 193 -15.61 -14.62 13.59
C LYS A 193 -14.37 -15.51 13.78
N PRO A 194 -13.79 -15.56 14.99
CA PRO A 194 -12.70 -16.50 15.30
C PRO A 194 -13.10 -17.93 14.91
N GLY A 195 -12.28 -18.61 14.11
CA GLY A 195 -12.54 -19.97 13.62
C GLY A 195 -13.27 -20.08 12.27
N GLU A 196 -13.85 -18.99 11.75
CA GLU A 196 -14.47 -19.02 10.41
C GLU A 196 -13.42 -19.05 9.29
N THR A 197 -13.56 -20.03 8.40
CA THR A 197 -12.76 -20.14 7.17
C THR A 197 -13.66 -19.83 5.97
N GLY A 198 -13.25 -18.87 5.14
CA GLY A 198 -14.05 -18.39 4.01
C GLY A 198 -13.89 -16.89 3.76
N TYR A 199 -14.03 -16.48 2.49
CA TYR A 199 -14.04 -15.07 2.14
C TYR A 199 -15.47 -14.53 2.19
N LYS A 200 -15.62 -13.28 2.60
CA LYS A 200 -16.90 -12.57 2.69
C LYS A 200 -16.79 -11.22 1.99
N ILE A 201 -17.90 -10.74 1.43
CA ILE A 201 -17.98 -9.42 0.81
C ILE A 201 -18.00 -8.36 1.92
N PRO A 202 -17.09 -7.37 1.91
CA PRO A 202 -17.15 -6.28 2.88
C PRO A 202 -18.35 -5.36 2.61
N ARG A 203 -19.09 -5.03 3.67
CA ARG A 203 -20.22 -4.10 3.68
C ARG A 203 -20.01 -3.03 4.76
N GLY A 204 -20.63 -1.87 4.58
CA GLY A 204 -20.57 -0.73 5.48
C GLY A 204 -19.53 0.32 5.10
N GLY A 205 -19.80 1.58 5.47
CA GLY A 205 -18.93 2.71 5.21
C GLY A 205 -18.57 2.88 3.74
N MET A 206 -17.29 3.13 3.46
CA MET A 206 -16.78 3.33 2.09
C MET A 206 -16.83 2.07 1.22
N PHE A 207 -16.99 0.87 1.79
CA PHE A 207 -17.12 -0.35 1.00
C PHE A 207 -18.42 -0.40 0.19
N GLU A 208 -19.42 0.41 0.52
CA GLU A 208 -20.64 0.51 -0.29
C GLU A 208 -20.37 1.16 -1.66
N TYR A 209 -19.32 1.97 -1.78
CA TYR A 209 -18.96 2.66 -3.02
C TYR A 209 -17.78 2.02 -3.75
N VAL A 210 -16.77 1.54 -3.01
CA VAL A 210 -15.51 1.05 -3.58
C VAL A 210 -15.05 -0.27 -2.97
N SER A 211 -14.39 -1.12 -3.77
CA SER A 211 -13.82 -2.39 -3.31
C SER A 211 -12.60 -2.19 -2.41
N GLY A 212 -11.76 -1.20 -2.72
CA GLY A 212 -10.55 -0.86 -2.00
C GLY A 212 -10.73 0.30 -1.02
N ALA A 213 -11.74 0.26 -0.14
CA ALA A 213 -12.07 1.38 0.75
C ALA A 213 -10.89 1.81 1.66
N ASN A 214 -10.14 0.86 2.21
CA ASN A 214 -8.94 1.18 3.01
C ASN A 214 -7.83 1.81 2.16
N PHE A 215 -7.65 1.34 0.93
CA PHE A 215 -6.70 1.91 -0.02
C PHE A 215 -7.10 3.34 -0.43
N PHE A 216 -8.38 3.60 -0.64
CA PHE A 216 -8.87 4.95 -0.90
C PHE A 216 -8.54 5.89 0.25
N GLY A 217 -8.80 5.47 1.49
CA GLY A 217 -8.45 6.26 2.68
C GLY A 217 -6.96 6.59 2.73
N GLU A 218 -6.10 5.59 2.51
CA GLU A 218 -4.63 5.76 2.54
C GLU A 218 -4.12 6.65 1.39
N ILE A 219 -4.72 6.56 0.19
CA ILE A 219 -4.40 7.46 -0.92
C ILE A 219 -4.78 8.89 -0.58
N LEU A 220 -6.03 9.12 -0.12
CA LEU A 220 -6.51 10.43 0.27
C LEU A 220 -5.64 11.02 1.39
N GLU A 221 -5.25 10.18 2.34
CA GLU A 221 -4.40 10.54 3.46
C GLU A 221 -3.07 11.13 2.97
N TRP A 222 -2.38 10.43 2.07
CA TRP A 222 -1.07 10.85 1.58
C TRP A 222 -1.13 12.03 0.61
N PHE A 223 -2.19 12.17 -0.20
CA PHE A 223 -2.40 13.38 -0.98
C PHE A 223 -2.70 14.60 -0.10
N GLY A 224 -3.50 14.43 0.97
CA GLY A 224 -3.72 15.46 1.97
C GLY A 224 -2.41 15.88 2.66
N PHE A 225 -1.61 14.88 3.06
CA PHE A 225 -0.28 15.12 3.63
C PHE A 225 0.64 15.88 2.67
N ALA A 226 0.70 15.47 1.39
CA ALA A 226 1.50 16.14 0.38
C ALA A 226 1.09 17.60 0.16
N LEU A 227 -0.22 17.88 0.17
CA LEU A 227 -0.74 19.24 0.06
C LEU A 227 -0.38 20.09 1.29
N ALA A 228 -0.46 19.52 2.50
CA ALA A 228 -0.10 20.23 3.73
C ALA A 228 1.41 20.48 3.86
N CYS A 229 2.23 19.52 3.39
CA CYS A 229 3.69 19.60 3.37
C CYS A 229 4.21 20.51 2.26
N CYS A 230 3.56 20.53 1.09
CA CYS A 230 4.05 21.21 -0.12
C CYS A 230 5.52 20.86 -0.46
N THR A 231 5.94 19.61 -0.25
CA THR A 231 7.29 19.14 -0.57
C THR A 231 7.28 18.12 -1.70
N ILE A 232 8.38 18.02 -2.44
CA ILE A 232 8.49 17.04 -3.53
C ILE A 232 8.54 15.61 -2.99
N GLU A 233 9.13 15.39 -1.81
CA GLU A 233 9.23 14.06 -1.21
C GLU A 233 7.85 13.55 -0.81
N SER A 234 6.99 14.40 -0.24
CA SER A 234 5.64 14.01 0.17
C SER A 234 4.72 13.75 -1.04
N LEU A 235 4.84 14.56 -2.11
CA LEU A 235 4.12 14.30 -3.36
C LEU A 235 4.58 13.01 -4.04
N ALA A 236 5.90 12.76 -4.09
CA ALA A 236 6.44 11.52 -4.65
C ALA A 236 5.92 10.29 -3.90
N PHE A 237 5.83 10.38 -2.57
CA PHE A 237 5.25 9.32 -1.75
C PHE A 237 3.75 9.12 -2.03
N ALA A 238 2.96 10.19 -2.10
CA ALA A 238 1.53 10.10 -2.43
C ALA A 238 1.29 9.43 -3.79
N LEU A 239 2.07 9.80 -4.82
CA LEU A 239 2.00 9.18 -6.14
C LEU A 239 2.43 7.71 -6.11
N CYS A 240 3.50 7.38 -5.39
CA CYS A 240 3.95 6.00 -5.22
C CYS A 240 2.85 5.14 -4.58
N SER A 241 2.26 5.63 -3.50
CA SER A 241 1.12 5.00 -2.81
C SER A 241 -0.07 4.83 -3.75
N LEU A 242 -0.43 5.83 -4.55
CA LEU A 242 -1.50 5.73 -5.54
C LEU A 242 -1.29 4.56 -6.51
N PHE A 243 -0.09 4.43 -7.10
CA PHE A 243 0.17 3.37 -8.08
C PHE A 243 0.20 1.98 -7.44
N ILE A 244 0.85 1.85 -6.28
CA ILE A 244 0.95 0.56 -5.57
C ILE A 244 -0.43 0.13 -5.06
N LEU A 245 -1.16 1.01 -4.40
CA LEU A 245 -2.46 0.69 -3.80
C LEU A 245 -3.55 0.60 -4.86
N GLY A 246 -3.52 1.45 -5.89
CA GLY A 246 -4.47 1.41 -7.00
C GLY A 246 -4.37 0.13 -7.82
N SER A 247 -3.15 -0.33 -8.13
CA SER A 247 -2.96 -1.60 -8.82
C SER A 247 -3.45 -2.78 -7.98
N ARG A 248 -3.22 -2.77 -6.66
CA ARG A 248 -3.73 -3.78 -5.74
C ARG A 248 -5.26 -3.74 -5.62
N ALA A 249 -5.85 -2.55 -5.51
CA ALA A 249 -7.30 -2.37 -5.47
C ALA A 249 -7.96 -2.98 -6.71
N ARG A 250 -7.38 -2.77 -7.90
CA ARG A 250 -7.85 -3.37 -9.16
C ARG A 250 -7.83 -4.89 -9.12
N GLN A 251 -6.75 -5.49 -8.60
CA GLN A 251 -6.66 -6.94 -8.45
C GLN A 251 -7.71 -7.47 -7.48
N HIS A 252 -7.96 -6.77 -6.36
CA HIS A 252 -9.00 -7.14 -5.40
C HIS A 252 -10.39 -7.06 -6.00
N HIS A 253 -10.71 -5.97 -6.71
CA HIS A 253 -11.99 -5.78 -7.37
C HIS A 253 -12.26 -6.89 -8.39
N LYS A 254 -11.28 -7.19 -9.26
CA LYS A 254 -11.38 -8.30 -10.22
C LYS A 254 -11.60 -9.64 -9.52
N TRP A 255 -10.83 -9.91 -8.46
CA TRP A 255 -10.96 -11.15 -7.70
C TRP A 255 -12.34 -11.28 -7.03
N TYR A 256 -12.91 -10.20 -6.50
CA TYR A 256 -14.26 -10.21 -5.93
C TYR A 256 -15.33 -10.53 -6.98
N LEU A 257 -15.26 -9.92 -8.17
CA LEU A 257 -16.18 -10.20 -9.29
C LEU A 257 -16.11 -11.65 -9.77
N GLU A 258 -14.91 -12.24 -9.78
CA GLU A 258 -14.71 -13.64 -10.18
C GLU A 258 -15.14 -14.63 -9.09
N LYS A 259 -15.03 -14.23 -7.82
CA LYS A 259 -15.26 -15.12 -6.68
C LYS A 259 -16.70 -15.16 -6.20
N PHE A 260 -17.42 -14.04 -6.27
CA PHE A 260 -18.75 -13.88 -5.71
C PHE A 260 -19.75 -13.50 -6.80
N GLU A 261 -20.75 -14.35 -7.02
CA GLU A 261 -21.83 -14.08 -7.96
C GLU A 261 -22.72 -12.92 -7.51
N ASP A 262 -22.84 -12.73 -6.19
CA ASP A 262 -23.63 -11.68 -5.53
C ASP A 262 -22.84 -10.38 -5.27
N TYR A 263 -21.65 -10.21 -5.87
CA TYR A 263 -20.87 -9.00 -5.70
C TYR A 263 -21.57 -7.77 -6.31
N PRO A 264 -21.69 -6.64 -5.59
CA PRO A 264 -22.30 -5.44 -6.14
C PRO A 264 -21.51 -4.88 -7.32
N LYS A 265 -22.10 -4.94 -8.52
CA LYS A 265 -21.45 -4.54 -9.79
C LYS A 265 -21.26 -3.04 -9.94
N ASP A 266 -22.02 -2.23 -9.17
CA ASP A 266 -21.92 -0.77 -9.20
C ASP A 266 -20.71 -0.23 -8.42
N ARG A 267 -20.10 -1.06 -7.57
CA ARG A 267 -18.90 -0.68 -6.81
C ARG A 267 -17.75 -0.37 -7.76
N LYS A 268 -17.03 0.70 -7.46
CA LYS A 268 -15.79 1.07 -8.15
C LYS A 268 -14.57 0.45 -7.47
N ILE A 269 -13.41 0.57 -8.08
CA ILE A 269 -12.18 -0.06 -7.61
C ILE A 269 -11.67 0.67 -6.35
N VAL A 270 -11.47 1.98 -6.42
CA VAL A 270 -10.85 2.78 -5.36
C VAL A 270 -11.33 4.24 -5.31
N ILE A 271 -11.65 4.89 -6.43
CA ILE A 271 -12.20 6.26 -6.46
C ILE A 271 -13.72 6.16 -6.60
N PRO A 272 -14.49 6.61 -5.60
CA PRO A 272 -15.95 6.57 -5.65
C PRO A 272 -16.50 7.21 -6.93
N PHE A 273 -17.47 6.54 -7.54
CA PHE A 273 -18.16 6.98 -8.77
C PHE A 273 -17.31 7.14 -10.03
N LEU A 274 -15.97 6.99 -9.95
CA LEU A 274 -15.05 7.21 -11.07
C LEU A 274 -14.25 5.96 -11.45
N TYR A 275 -13.45 5.42 -10.52
CA TYR A 275 -12.48 4.37 -10.80
C TYR A 275 -12.51 3.23 -9.82
#